data_AF-Q2KJW8-F1
#
_entry.id   AF-Q2KJW8-F1
#
_cell.length_a   1.000
_cell.length_b   1.000
_cell.length_c   1.000
_cell.angle_alpha   90.00
_cell.angle_beta   90.00
_cell.angle_gamma   90.00
#
_symmetry.space_group_name_H-M   'P 1'
#
loop_
_entity.id
_entity.type
_entity.pdbx_description
1 polymer ?
#
loop_
_entity_poly.entity_id
_entity_poly.type
_entity_poly.pdbx_seq_one_letter_code
_entity_poly.pdbx_strand_id
1 'polypeptide(L)'
;PKFVKMGINHVTSLVESKKAKLVVIAHDVDPIEIVMWLPTLCVKMGIPYVIVKGKARLGQVVHKKTAAVLAVTEVDPKFSTDFTNLVALAKDQYNNKYTEQMKKYGGRTFGYKHTSQKAKQDRRRRKEEAKKE
;
A
#
# COMPACT_ATOMS: atom_id res chain seq x y z
N PRO A 1 -21.07 -7.38 -18.47
CA PRO A 1 -20.06 -8.38 -18.07
C PRO A 1 -19.12 -7.85 -16.98
N LYS A 2 -18.84 -8.67 -15.95
CA LYS A 2 -18.10 -8.28 -14.76
C LYS A 2 -16.60 -8.38 -15.05
N PHE A 3 -15.90 -7.25 -15.04
CA PHE A 3 -14.46 -7.18 -15.30
C PHE A 3 -13.79 -6.22 -14.32
N VAL A 4 -12.52 -6.48 -14.04
CA VAL A 4 -11.66 -5.54 -13.32
C VAL A 4 -11.46 -4.31 -14.18
N LYS A 5 -11.65 -3.13 -13.59
CA LYS A 5 -11.43 -1.85 -14.27
C LYS A 5 -9.97 -1.46 -14.10
N MET A 6 -9.37 -0.93 -15.16
CA MET A 6 -7.96 -0.57 -15.19
C MET A 6 -7.76 0.82 -15.78
N GLY A 7 -6.57 1.37 -15.55
CA GLY A 7 -6.17 2.68 -16.06
C GLY A 7 -6.56 3.80 -15.09
N ILE A 8 -5.67 4.77 -14.93
CA ILE A 8 -5.80 5.73 -13.84
C ILE A 8 -7.06 6.58 -13.97
N ASN A 9 -7.26 7.27 -15.09
CA ASN A 9 -8.41 8.16 -15.29
C ASN A 9 -9.75 7.46 -15.04
N HIS A 10 -9.88 6.23 -15.54
CA HIS A 10 -11.09 5.45 -15.36
C HIS A 10 -11.29 5.05 -13.89
N VAL A 11 -10.24 4.60 -13.21
CA VAL A 11 -10.32 4.29 -11.78
C VAL A 11 -10.66 5.54 -10.97
N THR A 12 -10.08 6.71 -11.30
CA THR A 12 -10.40 7.98 -10.62
C THR A 12 -11.89 8.30 -10.70
N SER A 13 -12.47 8.25 -11.90
CA SER A 13 -13.91 8.52 -12.08
C SER A 13 -14.79 7.53 -11.32
N LEU A 14 -14.38 6.26 -11.20
CA LEU A 14 -15.10 5.24 -10.43
C LEU A 14 -15.01 5.47 -8.91
N VAL A 15 -13.88 5.98 -8.43
CA VAL A 15 -13.67 6.34 -7.02
C VAL A 15 -14.51 7.57 -6.67
N GLU A 16 -14.49 8.59 -7.51
CA GLU A 16 -15.30 9.81 -7.33
C GLU A 16 -16.80 9.51 -7.37
N SER A 17 -17.21 8.63 -8.28
CA SER A 17 -18.61 8.17 -8.39
C SER A 17 -19.02 7.16 -7.31
N LYS A 18 -18.11 6.79 -6.38
CA LYS A 18 -18.31 5.75 -5.35
C LYS A 18 -18.78 4.39 -5.88
N LYS A 19 -18.43 4.07 -7.13
CA LYS A 19 -18.76 2.77 -7.78
C LYS A 19 -17.69 1.71 -7.54
N ALA A 20 -16.47 2.11 -7.16
CA ALA A 20 -15.40 1.20 -6.81
C ALA A 20 -15.60 0.64 -5.39
N LYS A 21 -15.51 -0.68 -5.24
CA LYS A 21 -15.55 -1.38 -3.94
C LYS A 21 -14.17 -1.60 -3.34
N LEU A 22 -13.15 -1.76 -4.18
CA LEU A 22 -11.75 -1.93 -3.78
C LEU A 22 -10.84 -1.35 -4.87
N VAL A 23 -9.80 -0.62 -4.46
CA VAL A 23 -8.76 -0.06 -5.34
C VAL A 23 -7.41 -0.70 -5.03
N VAL A 24 -6.72 -1.17 -6.06
CA VAL A 24 -5.39 -1.79 -5.97
C VAL A 24 -4.38 -0.90 -6.68
N ILE A 25 -3.36 -0.47 -5.96
CA ILE A 25 -2.34 0.47 -6.43
C ILE A 25 -0.99 -0.25 -6.49
N ALA A 26 -0.26 -0.13 -7.59
CA ALA A 26 1.11 -0.65 -7.67
C ALA A 26 2.11 0.26 -6.94
N HIS A 27 3.10 -0.33 -6.28
CA HIS A 27 4.14 0.41 -5.56
C HIS A 27 5.28 0.99 -6.43
N ASP A 28 5.45 0.47 -7.65
CA ASP A 28 6.61 0.67 -8.55
C ASP A 28 6.19 1.41 -9.83
N VAL A 29 5.18 2.26 -9.69
CA VAL A 29 4.77 3.17 -10.76
C VAL A 29 5.83 4.25 -10.90
N ASP A 30 6.25 4.44 -12.14
CA ASP A 30 7.24 5.42 -12.54
C ASP A 30 6.65 6.14 -13.76
N PRO A 31 6.36 7.44 -13.69
CA PRO A 31 6.55 8.36 -12.55
C PRO A 31 5.55 8.18 -11.38
N ILE A 32 5.99 8.41 -10.15
CA ILE A 32 5.18 8.15 -8.92
C ILE A 32 4.03 9.14 -8.72
N GLU A 33 4.16 10.34 -9.26
CA GLU A 33 3.19 11.44 -9.23
C GLU A 33 1.83 10.99 -9.74
N ILE A 34 1.83 10.03 -10.67
CA ILE A 34 0.62 9.42 -11.22
C ILE A 34 -0.26 8.85 -10.11
N VAL A 35 0.30 8.12 -9.14
CA VAL A 35 -0.47 7.41 -8.11
C VAL A 35 -0.40 8.06 -6.73
N MET A 36 0.44 9.08 -6.54
CA MET A 36 0.72 9.67 -5.22
C MET A 36 -0.54 10.19 -4.51
N TRP A 37 -1.46 10.81 -5.24
CA TRP A 37 -2.69 11.41 -4.69
C TRP A 37 -3.83 10.41 -4.48
N LEU A 38 -3.73 9.22 -5.06
CA LEU A 38 -4.83 8.25 -5.11
C LEU A 38 -5.20 7.65 -3.75
N PRO A 39 -4.25 7.29 -2.85
CA PRO A 39 -4.58 6.86 -1.49
C PRO A 39 -5.41 7.90 -0.73
N THR A 40 -5.04 9.17 -0.84
CA THR A 40 -5.76 10.30 -0.22
C THR A 40 -7.19 10.41 -0.75
N LEU A 41 -7.37 10.27 -2.07
CA LEU A 41 -8.70 10.30 -2.69
C LEU A 41 -9.57 9.14 -2.20
N CYS A 42 -9.01 7.92 -2.13
CA CYS A 42 -9.73 6.73 -1.66
C CYS A 42 -10.19 6.89 -0.21
N VAL A 43 -9.35 7.44 0.67
CA VAL A 43 -9.72 7.71 2.07
C VAL A 43 -10.83 8.76 2.16
N LYS A 44 -10.72 9.87 1.40
CA LYS A 44 -11.74 10.93 1.37
C LYS A 44 -13.10 10.41 0.89
N MET A 45 -13.11 9.52 -0.10
CA MET A 45 -14.33 8.93 -0.65
C MET A 45 -14.84 7.72 0.15
N GLY A 46 -14.09 7.24 1.15
CA GLY A 46 -14.44 6.10 1.99
C GLY A 46 -14.25 4.74 1.32
N ILE A 47 -13.45 4.67 0.24
CA ILE A 47 -13.20 3.44 -0.51
C ILE A 47 -11.93 2.74 0.01
N PRO A 48 -12.00 1.43 0.32
CA PRO A 48 -10.85 0.62 0.68
C PRO A 48 -9.79 0.57 -0.42
N TYR A 49 -8.52 0.76 -0.06
CA TYR A 49 -7.40 0.63 -0.99
C TYR A 49 -6.30 -0.29 -0.47
N VAL A 50 -5.51 -0.84 -1.38
CA VAL A 50 -4.34 -1.68 -1.07
C VAL A 50 -3.19 -1.32 -1.99
N ILE A 51 -1.97 -1.31 -1.43
CA ILE A 51 -0.73 -1.11 -2.19
C ILE A 51 -0.03 -2.45 -2.37
N VAL A 52 0.12 -2.88 -3.62
CA VAL A 52 0.66 -4.20 -3.99
C VAL A 52 2.00 -4.07 -4.68
N LYS A 53 2.87 -5.06 -4.46
CA LYS A 53 4.17 -5.16 -5.14
C LYS A 53 4.01 -5.58 -6.60
N GLY A 54 4.48 -4.73 -7.52
CA GLY A 54 4.72 -5.03 -8.92
C GLY A 54 3.57 -4.62 -9.86
N LYS A 55 3.77 -3.56 -10.65
CA LYS A 55 2.86 -3.15 -11.72
C LYS A 55 2.75 -4.19 -12.84
N ALA A 56 3.80 -5.01 -13.01
CA ALA A 56 3.78 -6.15 -13.91
C ALA A 56 2.77 -7.23 -13.47
N ARG A 57 2.69 -7.50 -12.16
CA ARG A 57 1.74 -8.47 -11.59
C ARG A 57 0.29 -8.01 -11.76
N LEU A 58 0.03 -6.71 -11.56
CA LEU A 58 -1.29 -6.14 -11.86
C LEU A 58 -1.60 -6.22 -13.36
N GLY A 59 -0.60 -6.00 -14.21
CA GLY A 59 -0.72 -6.16 -15.66
C GLY A 59 -1.15 -7.57 -16.07
N GLN A 60 -0.57 -8.61 -15.47
CA GLN A 60 -0.91 -10.00 -15.75
C GLN A 60 -2.39 -10.31 -15.51
N VAL A 61 -2.98 -9.75 -14.45
CA VAL A 61 -4.41 -9.93 -14.12
C VAL A 61 -5.34 -9.39 -15.22
N VAL A 62 -4.91 -8.34 -15.91
CA VAL A 62 -5.69 -7.69 -16.98
C VAL A 62 -5.14 -7.99 -18.39
N HIS A 63 -4.25 -8.98 -18.51
CA HIS A 63 -3.58 -9.35 -19.76
C HIS A 63 -2.86 -8.18 -20.45
N LYS A 64 -2.19 -7.33 -19.67
CA LYS A 64 -1.32 -6.25 -20.13
C LYS A 64 0.10 -6.44 -19.59
N LYS A 65 1.08 -5.79 -20.22
CA LYS A 65 2.47 -5.80 -19.74
C LYS A 65 2.58 -5.17 -18.35
N THR A 66 1.84 -4.09 -18.12
CA THR A 66 1.83 -3.36 -16.85
C THR A 66 0.44 -2.75 -16.59
N ALA A 67 0.10 -2.58 -15.31
CA ALA A 67 -1.04 -1.78 -14.87
C ALA A 67 -0.65 -1.03 -13.59
N ALA A 68 -0.88 0.29 -13.56
CA ALA A 68 -0.57 1.11 -12.39
C ALA A 68 -1.62 0.95 -11.28
N VAL A 69 -2.89 0.87 -11.68
CA VAL A 69 -4.04 0.84 -10.77
C VAL A 69 -5.11 -0.08 -11.35
N LEU A 70 -5.76 -0.84 -10.47
CA LEU A 70 -6.95 -1.64 -10.77
C LEU A 70 -8.08 -1.27 -9.80
N ALA A 71 -9.32 -1.39 -10.25
CA ALA A 71 -10.50 -1.24 -9.40
C ALA A 71 -11.48 -2.39 -9.62
N VAL A 72 -12.04 -2.87 -8.51
CA VAL A 72 -13.11 -3.86 -8.49
C VAL A 72 -14.42 -3.12 -8.23
N THR A 73 -15.36 -3.17 -9.18
CA THR A 73 -16.69 -2.56 -9.05
C THR A 73 -17.73 -3.58 -8.61
N GLU A 74 -17.72 -4.74 -9.25
CA GLU A 74 -18.69 -5.81 -9.04
C GLU A 74 -17.95 -7.13 -8.88
N VAL A 75 -18.49 -7.98 -8.00
CA VAL A 75 -17.98 -9.32 -7.72
C VAL A 75 -19.12 -10.28 -7.94
N ASP A 76 -18.79 -11.49 -8.37
CA ASP A 76 -19.79 -12.53 -8.45
C ASP A 76 -20.27 -12.92 -7.05
N PRO A 77 -21.59 -13.12 -6.84
CA PRO A 77 -22.11 -13.57 -5.54
C PRO A 77 -21.37 -14.78 -4.98
N LYS A 78 -20.90 -15.69 -5.83
CA LYS A 78 -20.10 -16.87 -5.42
C LYS A 78 -18.86 -16.53 -4.59
N PHE A 79 -18.22 -15.39 -4.84
CA PHE A 79 -16.98 -14.96 -4.17
C PHE A 79 -17.20 -13.78 -3.21
N SER A 80 -18.46 -13.47 -2.87
CA SER A 80 -18.80 -12.28 -2.08
C SER A 80 -18.22 -12.33 -0.65
N THR A 81 -18.18 -13.50 -0.04
CA THR A 81 -17.64 -13.69 1.32
C THR A 81 -16.14 -13.45 1.35
N ASP A 82 -15.40 -14.08 0.43
CA ASP A 82 -13.94 -13.90 0.31
C ASP A 82 -13.57 -12.45 0.02
N PHE A 83 -14.35 -11.80 -0.84
CA PHE A 83 -14.15 -10.38 -1.15
C PHE A 83 -14.39 -9.48 0.06
N THR A 84 -15.43 -9.75 0.86
CA THR A 84 -15.70 -9.01 2.10
C THR A 84 -14.54 -9.12 3.09
N ASN A 85 -14.00 -10.33 3.24
CA ASN A 85 -12.84 -10.58 4.10
C ASN A 85 -11.61 -9.80 3.60
N LEU A 86 -11.35 -9.84 2.30
CA LEU A 86 -10.24 -9.08 1.68
C LEU A 86 -10.39 -7.57 1.90
N VAL A 87 -11.61 -7.04 1.71
CA VAL A 87 -11.92 -5.63 1.93
C VAL A 87 -11.71 -5.23 3.39
N ALA A 88 -12.13 -6.06 4.34
CA ALA A 88 -11.92 -5.81 5.76
C ALA A 88 -10.42 -5.74 6.11
N LEU A 89 -9.63 -6.70 5.61
CA LEU A 89 -8.17 -6.71 5.78
C LEU A 89 -7.50 -5.48 5.16
N ALA A 90 -7.89 -5.09 3.95
CA ALA A 90 -7.35 -3.91 3.28
C ALA A 90 -7.66 -2.63 4.07
N LYS A 91 -8.89 -2.51 4.59
CA LYS A 91 -9.32 -1.37 5.38
C LYS A 91 -8.54 -1.25 6.69
N ASP A 92 -8.31 -2.36 7.39
CA ASP A 92 -7.50 -2.36 8.62
C ASP A 92 -6.04 -2.00 8.36
N GLN A 93 -5.46 -2.52 7.28
CA GLN A 93 -4.05 -2.31 6.99
C GLN A 93 -3.72 -0.91 6.45
N TYR A 94 -4.61 -0.32 5.64
CA TYR A 94 -4.33 0.93 4.93
C TYR A 94 -5.24 2.09 5.33
N ASN A 95 -6.56 1.95 5.19
CA ASN A 95 -7.48 3.07 5.43
C ASN A 95 -7.51 3.53 6.89
N ASN A 96 -7.62 2.60 7.84
CA ASN A 96 -7.68 2.93 9.27
C ASN A 96 -6.36 3.49 9.79
N LYS A 97 -5.23 3.05 9.22
CA LYS A 97 -3.88 3.45 9.60
C LYS A 97 -3.37 4.66 8.81
N TYR A 98 -4.17 5.23 7.91
CA TYR A 98 -3.73 6.30 7.00
C TYR A 98 -3.15 7.51 7.74
N THR A 99 -3.84 8.00 8.78
CA THR A 99 -3.39 9.16 9.57
C THR A 99 -2.10 8.89 10.32
N GLU A 100 -1.89 7.66 10.81
CA GLU A 100 -0.67 7.27 11.51
C GLU A 100 0.50 7.13 10.53
N GLN A 101 0.25 6.51 9.36
CA GLN A 101 1.25 6.34 8.32
C GLN A 101 1.74 7.68 7.77
N MET A 102 0.86 8.68 7.63
CA MET A 102 1.23 10.03 7.19
C MET A 102 2.14 10.78 8.18
N LYS A 103 2.04 10.47 9.48
CA LYS A 103 2.92 11.06 10.50
C LYS A 103 4.28 10.37 10.57
N LYS A 104 4.37 9.14 10.06
CA LYS A 104 5.59 8.33 10.11
C LYS A 104 6.45 8.58 8.88
N TYR A 105 7.53 9.32 9.07
CA TYR A 105 8.55 9.45 8.04
C TYR A 105 9.36 8.16 7.91
N GLY A 106 9.69 7.80 6.67
CA GLY A 106 10.65 6.76 6.40
C GLY A 106 12.01 7.13 7.01
N GLY A 107 12.57 6.23 7.81
CA GLY A 107 13.90 6.41 8.39
C GLY A 107 14.99 5.94 7.43
N ARG A 108 16.14 6.61 7.43
CA ARG A 108 17.36 6.06 6.82
C ARG A 108 17.83 4.88 7.66
N THR A 109 17.89 3.69 7.08
CA THR A 109 18.58 2.55 7.68
C THR A 109 20.08 2.74 7.46
N PHE A 110 20.87 2.67 8.53
CA PHE A 110 22.31 2.73 8.42
C PHE A 110 22.84 1.47 7.73
N GLY A 111 23.82 1.64 6.84
CA GLY A 111 24.50 0.52 6.21
C GLY A 111 25.21 -0.37 7.24
N TYR A 112 25.33 -1.65 6.90
CA TYR A 112 25.81 -2.72 7.79
C TYR A 112 27.07 -2.37 8.60
N LYS A 113 28.05 -1.70 7.96
CA LYS A 113 29.30 -1.29 8.63
C LYS A 113 29.05 -0.32 9.80
N HIS A 114 28.21 0.68 9.59
CA HIS A 114 27.89 1.67 10.62
C HIS A 114 27.07 1.05 11.75
N THR A 115 26.08 0.21 11.42
CA THR A 115 25.26 -0.51 12.42
C THR A 115 26.11 -1.46 13.26
N SER A 116 27.07 -2.16 12.66
CA SER A 116 28.00 -3.06 13.37
C SER A 116 28.94 -2.31 14.32
N GLN A 117 29.50 -1.18 13.87
CA GLN A 117 30.35 -0.34 14.74
C GLN A 117 29.57 0.25 15.92
N LYS A 118 28.37 0.77 15.66
CA LYS A 118 27.49 1.32 16.70
C LYS A 118 27.09 0.25 17.71
N ALA A 119 26.73 -0.96 17.27
CA ALA A 119 26.44 -2.07 18.15
C ALA A 119 27.63 -2.48 19.03
N LYS A 120 28.87 -2.44 18.50
CA LYS A 120 30.08 -2.68 19.29
C LYS A 120 30.31 -1.57 20.34
N GLN A 121 30.11 -0.31 19.98
CA GLN A 121 30.21 0.82 20.92
C GLN A 121 29.13 0.76 22.00
N ASP A 122 27.87 0.53 21.64
CA ASP A 122 26.76 0.40 22.59
C ASP A 122 27.00 -0.75 23.57
N ARG A 123 27.54 -1.89 23.09
CA ARG A 123 27.92 -3.01 23.96
C ARG A 123 29.06 -2.66 24.92
N ARG A 124 30.03 -1.84 24.50
CA ARG A 124 31.11 -1.37 25.38
C ARG A 124 30.56 -0.43 26.45
N ARG A 125 29.76 0.56 26.06
CA ARG A 125 29.11 1.52 26.96
C ARG A 125 28.25 0.83 28.02
N ARG A 126 27.40 -0.14 27.62
CA ARG A 126 26.58 -0.91 28.58
C ARG A 126 27.41 -1.71 29.59
N LYS A 127 28.56 -2.26 29.17
CA LYS A 127 29.47 -2.96 30.09
C LYS A 127 30.16 -2.02 31.06
N GLU A 128 30.43 -0.78 30.65
CA GLU A 128 31.02 0.25 31.52
C GLU A 128 30.00 0.79 32.52
N GLU A 129 28.75 0.99 32.10
CA GLU A 129 27.63 1.39 32.96
C GLU A 129 27.34 0.32 34.02
N ALA A 130 27.25 -0.95 33.64
CA ALA A 130 27.02 -2.08 34.56
C ALA A 130 28.19 -2.39 35.52
N LYS A 131 29.36 -1.75 35.32
CA LYS A 131 30.50 -1.83 36.25
C LYS A 131 30.55 -0.65 37.22
N LYS A 132 29.75 0.40 36.95
CA LYS A 132 29.64 1.60 37.79
C LYS A 132 28.52 1.48 38.82
N GLU A 133 27.52 0.64 38.56
CA GLU A 133 26.62 0.07 39.57
C GLU A 133 27.35 -1.03 40.36
#